data_AF-A0A5N7K086-F1
#
_entry.id   AF-A0A5N7K086-F1
#
_cell.length_a   1.000
_cell.length_b   1.000
_cell.length_c   1.000
_cell.angle_alpha   90.00
_cell.angle_beta   90.00
_cell.angle_gamma   90.00
#
_symmetry.space_group_name_H-M   'P 1'
#
loop_
_entity.id
_entity.type
_entity.pdbx_description
1 polymer ?
#
loop_
_entity_poly.entity_id
_entity_poly.type
_entity_poly.pdbx_seq_one_letter_code
_entity_poly.pdbx_strand_id
1 'polypeptide(L)'
;MSATAQPARPAPDHHAQFIELLSASLAQHAFIKLVLAKYAGEEAELQRLIIKPVTVKEQPCLSFVYRYKTRDITKNFALADAVAAIAELLPASFKNAHLLSLTDEAQLEYSKKNKSSLFKSKPQQLREAPTAEHNREKNRFLDLSRPFLADLGVTDAKQALIPSMSRKWKQINKFIEVFSHALTTSPLKLDQPVRVADFGSGKGYLTFAIHDYLRNTLKAEGEVTGVELREDMVSLCNAAAARLEHPGLVFKCGDVRSVAPSELDVMIALHACDIATDYAIHTGIRSGASIIMCSPCCHKQIRLQIQSPVLLKPMLQYGLHLGQQAEMVTDSLRALYLEACGYETKVFEFISLEHTNKNKMILAVKRNQPLDNAQLLEKIQALKAFYHITEHCLETLLRADGYLN
;
A
#
# COMPACT_ATOMS: atom_id res chain seq x y z
N MET A 1 73.57 -17.67 15.62
CA MET A 1 72.41 -17.31 14.79
C MET A 1 71.28 -16.90 15.72
N SER A 2 71.06 -15.61 15.91
CA SER A 2 69.90 -15.11 16.65
C SER A 2 69.20 -14.11 15.75
N ALA A 3 68.15 -14.59 15.09
CA ALA A 3 67.30 -13.80 14.24
C ALA A 3 66.60 -12.74 15.10
N THR A 4 66.87 -11.49 14.79
CA THR A 4 66.14 -10.33 15.30
C THR A 4 64.69 -10.41 14.81
N ALA A 5 63.77 -10.58 15.76
CA ALA A 5 62.35 -10.57 15.50
C ALA A 5 61.93 -9.20 14.96
N GLN A 6 61.29 -9.18 13.79
CA GLN A 6 60.65 -7.99 13.23
C GLN A 6 59.53 -7.51 14.17
N PRO A 7 59.35 -6.18 14.36
CA PRO A 7 58.25 -5.66 15.14
C PRO A 7 56.90 -6.02 14.49
N ALA A 8 55.98 -6.54 15.29
CA ALA A 8 54.64 -6.89 14.88
C ALA A 8 53.92 -5.67 14.29
N ARG A 9 53.31 -5.83 13.10
CA ARG A 9 52.44 -4.81 12.49
C ARG A 9 51.34 -4.43 13.50
N PRO A 10 51.02 -3.14 13.68
CA PRO A 10 49.92 -2.73 14.55
C PRO A 10 48.63 -3.40 14.06
N ALA A 11 47.83 -3.89 15.01
CA ALA A 11 46.55 -4.50 14.70
C ALA A 11 45.68 -3.52 13.89
N PRO A 12 44.95 -3.97 12.87
CA PRO A 12 44.12 -3.10 12.05
C PRO A 12 43.08 -2.38 12.92
N ASP A 13 43.07 -1.06 12.85
CA ASP A 13 42.06 -0.24 13.50
C ASP A 13 40.75 -0.30 12.69
N HIS A 14 39.98 -1.35 12.94
CA HIS A 14 38.69 -1.57 12.31
C HIS A 14 37.65 -0.47 12.63
N HIS A 15 37.80 0.26 13.74
CA HIS A 15 36.91 1.38 14.06
C HIS A 15 37.18 2.53 13.10
N ALA A 16 38.44 2.98 13.01
CA ALA A 16 38.84 4.05 12.10
C ALA A 16 38.47 3.71 10.66
N GLN A 17 38.75 2.47 10.22
CA GLN A 17 38.39 2.00 8.87
C GLN A 17 36.88 2.03 8.60
N PHE A 18 36.04 1.77 9.60
CA PHE A 18 34.59 1.83 9.44
C PHE A 18 34.09 3.28 9.36
N ILE A 19 34.65 4.18 10.18
CA ILE A 19 34.31 5.61 10.15
C ILE A 19 34.76 6.25 8.83
N GLU A 20 35.91 5.85 8.30
CA GLU A 20 36.36 6.24 6.96
C GLU A 20 35.39 5.76 5.87
N LEU A 21 34.92 4.51 5.93
CA LEU A 21 33.92 4.00 4.97
C LEU A 21 32.61 4.78 5.04
N LEU A 22 32.12 5.06 6.24
CA LEU A 22 30.93 5.88 6.44
C LEU A 22 31.13 7.27 5.82
N SER A 23 32.24 7.93 6.13
CA SER A 23 32.57 9.27 5.63
C SER A 23 32.67 9.29 4.11
N ALA A 24 33.35 8.30 3.52
CA ALA A 24 33.44 8.14 2.07
C ALA A 24 32.06 7.92 1.43
N SER A 25 31.21 7.07 2.03
CA SER A 25 29.87 6.82 1.52
C SER A 25 28.97 8.06 1.55
N LEU A 26 29.14 8.93 2.55
CA LEU A 26 28.42 10.20 2.65
C LEU A 26 28.91 11.21 1.61
N ALA A 27 30.24 11.34 1.47
CA ALA A 27 30.87 12.22 0.49
C ALA A 27 30.51 11.84 -0.97
N GLN A 28 30.39 10.55 -1.26
CA GLN A 28 29.99 10.02 -2.57
C GLN A 28 28.48 9.97 -2.78
N HIS A 29 27.68 10.40 -1.80
CA HIS A 29 26.21 10.33 -1.82
C HIS A 29 25.69 8.89 -2.05
N ALA A 30 26.49 7.90 -1.64
CA ALA A 30 26.20 6.48 -1.75
C ALA A 30 25.61 5.90 -0.47
N PHE A 31 25.59 6.65 0.63
CA PHE A 31 25.06 6.21 1.92
C PHE A 31 23.55 5.93 1.86
N ILE A 32 23.13 4.71 2.24
CA ILE A 32 21.72 4.33 2.30
C ILE A 32 21.18 4.37 3.72
N LYS A 33 21.82 3.64 4.62
CA LYS A 33 21.37 3.45 5.98
C LYS A 33 22.51 2.91 6.84
N LEU A 34 22.52 3.30 8.11
CA LEU A 34 23.33 2.67 9.14
C LEU A 34 22.43 2.17 10.26
N VAL A 35 22.70 0.98 10.77
CA VAL A 35 22.03 0.43 11.95
C VAL A 35 23.07 0.14 13.01
N LEU A 36 22.92 0.76 14.19
CA LEU A 36 23.67 0.37 15.37
C LEU A 36 22.79 -0.53 16.25
N ALA A 37 23.30 -1.70 16.61
CA ALA A 37 22.59 -2.73 17.36
C ALA A 37 23.47 -3.30 18.48
N LYS A 38 22.93 -4.25 19.25
CA LYS A 38 23.56 -4.79 20.47
C LYS A 38 23.90 -3.63 21.44
N TYR A 39 22.87 -2.88 21.85
CA TYR A 39 23.02 -1.79 22.81
C TYR A 39 23.54 -2.32 24.16
N ALA A 40 24.51 -1.60 24.72
CA ALA A 40 25.18 -1.92 25.98
C ALA A 40 25.45 -0.66 26.82
N GLY A 41 24.71 0.43 26.59
CA GLY A 41 24.81 1.67 27.36
C GLY A 41 23.82 1.75 28.52
N GLU A 42 23.73 2.93 29.14
CA GLU A 42 22.98 3.16 30.39
C GLU A 42 21.51 3.55 30.17
N GLU A 43 21.09 3.91 28.95
CA GLU A 43 19.70 4.29 28.67
C GLU A 43 18.77 3.08 28.73
N ALA A 44 17.81 3.13 29.65
CA ALA A 44 16.81 2.09 29.79
C ALA A 44 15.98 1.91 28.51
N GLU A 45 15.75 0.64 28.15
CA GLU A 45 14.88 0.21 27.06
C GLU A 45 15.30 0.59 25.63
N LEU A 46 16.45 1.24 25.43
CA LEU A 46 16.99 1.52 24.10
C LEU A 46 17.46 0.21 23.45
N GLN A 47 16.96 -0.09 22.25
CA GLN A 47 17.25 -1.35 21.55
C GLN A 47 18.26 -1.18 20.42
N ARG A 48 18.03 -0.17 19.56
CA ARG A 48 18.84 0.08 18.37
C ARG A 48 18.72 1.52 17.91
N LEU A 49 19.72 1.95 17.16
CA LEU A 49 19.73 3.25 16.49
C LEU A 49 19.70 3.02 14.98
N ILE A 50 18.74 3.64 14.29
CA ILE A 50 18.63 3.61 12.84
C ILE A 50 18.95 5.00 12.29
N ILE A 51 19.93 5.06 11.39
CA ILE A 51 20.44 6.32 10.84
C ILE A 51 20.21 6.32 9.33
N LYS A 52 19.64 7.41 8.81
CA LYS A 52 19.32 7.59 7.39
C LYS A 52 19.64 9.01 6.92
N PRO A 53 19.97 9.21 5.64
CA PRO A 53 20.14 10.56 5.09
C PRO A 53 18.79 11.30 5.07
N VAL A 54 18.85 12.61 5.30
CA VAL A 54 17.68 13.48 5.35
C VAL A 54 18.08 14.92 4.98
N THR A 55 17.22 15.69 4.33
CA THR A 55 17.43 17.14 4.14
C THR A 55 16.55 17.93 5.11
N VAL A 56 17.16 18.79 5.93
CA VAL A 56 16.45 19.65 6.88
C VAL A 56 16.79 21.10 6.55
N LYS A 57 15.78 21.93 6.24
CA LYS A 57 15.96 23.33 5.82
C LYS A 57 17.03 23.47 4.71
N GLU A 58 16.92 22.64 3.67
CA GLU A 58 17.84 22.60 2.51
C GLU A 58 19.29 22.19 2.81
N GLN A 59 19.59 21.74 4.05
CA GLN A 59 20.91 21.22 4.40
C GLN A 59 20.90 19.69 4.55
N PRO A 60 21.91 18.99 4.02
CA PRO A 60 22.04 17.55 4.19
C PRO A 60 22.38 17.22 5.66
N CYS A 61 21.58 16.35 6.24
CA CYS A 61 21.70 15.89 7.61
C CYS A 61 21.54 14.35 7.67
N LEU A 62 21.86 13.78 8.82
CA LEU A 62 21.50 12.40 9.16
C LEU A 62 20.43 12.39 10.25
N SER A 63 19.35 11.63 10.01
CA SER A 63 18.27 11.39 10.97
C SER A 63 18.59 10.16 11.80
N PHE A 64 18.72 10.36 13.11
CA PHE A 64 19.00 9.36 14.12
C PHE A 64 17.68 8.97 14.80
N VAL A 65 17.18 7.78 14.49
CA VAL A 65 15.97 7.22 15.10
C VAL A 65 16.36 6.23 16.19
N TYR A 66 16.32 6.69 17.44
CA TYR A 66 16.53 5.90 18.64
C TYR A 66 15.26 5.10 18.92
N ARG A 67 15.35 3.77 18.79
CA ARG A 67 14.21 2.87 19.00
C ARG A 67 14.23 2.27 20.40
N TYR A 68 13.25 2.65 21.19
CA TYR A 68 12.97 2.07 22.50
C TYR A 68 11.88 1.01 22.37
N LYS A 69 11.61 0.27 23.46
CA LYS A 69 10.56 -0.76 23.50
C LYS A 69 9.16 -0.22 23.16
N THR A 70 8.86 1.02 23.57
CA THR A 70 7.50 1.61 23.50
C THR A 70 7.43 2.92 22.71
N ARG A 71 8.58 3.47 22.29
CA ARG A 71 8.64 4.76 21.58
C ARG A 71 9.88 4.87 20.69
N ASP A 72 9.79 5.74 19.69
CA ASP A 72 10.94 6.14 18.85
C ASP A 72 11.22 7.63 19.08
N ILE A 73 12.49 8.01 19.25
CA ILE A 73 12.95 9.41 19.33
C ILE A 73 13.79 9.72 18.10
N THR A 74 13.48 10.81 17.40
CA THR A 74 14.23 11.23 16.22
C THR A 74 15.04 12.49 16.51
N LYS A 75 16.32 12.49 16.16
CA LYS A 75 17.23 13.65 16.21
C LYS A 75 17.93 13.80 14.86
N ASN A 76 18.08 15.02 14.36
CA ASN A 76 18.76 15.29 13.10
C ASN A 76 20.10 15.98 13.39
N PHE A 77 21.16 15.50 12.74
CA PHE A 77 22.51 16.02 12.90
C PHE A 77 23.08 16.44 11.54
N ALA A 78 23.84 17.54 11.50
CA ALA A 78 24.64 17.85 10.31
C ALA A 78 25.65 16.72 10.04
N LEU A 79 26.08 16.54 8.78
CA LEU A 79 26.91 15.37 8.41
C LEU A 79 28.19 15.26 9.25
N ALA A 80 28.86 16.37 9.54
CA ALA A 80 30.08 16.38 10.36
C ALA A 80 29.81 15.93 11.81
N ASP A 81 28.80 16.51 12.45
CA ASP A 81 28.40 16.17 13.82
C ASP A 81 27.89 14.72 13.92
N ALA A 82 27.22 14.25 12.87
CA ALA A 82 26.68 12.91 12.81
C ALA A 82 27.79 11.85 12.78
N VAL A 83 28.84 12.05 11.97
CA VAL A 83 29.98 11.13 11.90
C VAL A 83 30.71 11.07 13.24
N ALA A 84 30.93 12.23 13.87
CA ALA A 84 31.54 12.29 15.20
C ALA A 84 30.69 11.55 16.25
N ALA A 85 29.36 11.79 16.27
CA ALA A 85 28.45 11.11 17.18
C ALA A 85 28.44 9.58 16.98
N ILE A 86 28.49 9.11 15.73
CA ILE A 86 28.56 7.66 15.43
C ILE A 86 29.89 7.07 15.91
N ALA A 87 31.00 7.80 15.73
CA ALA A 87 32.31 7.38 16.18
C ALA A 87 32.38 7.24 17.71
N GLU A 88 31.70 8.12 18.46
CA GLU A 88 31.61 8.03 19.93
C GLU A 88 30.71 6.87 20.40
N LEU A 89 29.58 6.65 19.72
CA LEU A 89 28.63 5.59 20.07
C LEU A 89 29.23 4.18 19.89
N LEU A 90 30.23 4.03 19.03
CA LEU A 90 30.93 2.77 18.76
C LEU A 90 32.33 2.78 19.41
N PRO A 91 32.69 1.83 20.28
CA PRO A 91 31.89 0.75 20.85
C PRO A 91 31.21 1.12 22.19
N ALA A 92 31.18 2.40 22.57
CA ALA A 92 30.79 2.83 23.92
C ALA A 92 29.37 2.37 24.29
N SER A 93 28.41 2.56 23.38
CA SER A 93 27.01 2.24 23.61
C SER A 93 26.48 1.12 22.72
N PHE A 94 27.08 0.89 21.55
CA PHE A 94 26.66 -0.15 20.62
C PHE A 94 27.82 -1.06 20.25
N LYS A 95 27.55 -2.38 20.15
CA LYS A 95 28.58 -3.40 19.83
C LYS A 95 28.48 -3.96 18.42
N ASN A 96 27.51 -3.53 17.63
CA ASN A 96 27.37 -3.91 16.23
C ASN A 96 26.93 -2.69 15.42
N ALA A 97 27.54 -2.51 14.26
CA ALA A 97 27.19 -1.51 13.28
C ALA A 97 27.08 -2.17 11.90
N HIS A 98 25.99 -1.89 11.18
CA HIS A 98 25.78 -2.37 9.82
C HIS A 98 25.51 -1.17 8.91
N LEU A 99 26.49 -0.88 8.06
CA LEU A 99 26.49 0.17 7.05
C LEU A 99 26.04 -0.40 5.71
N LEU A 100 25.04 0.25 5.14
CA LEU A 100 24.52 -0.01 3.81
C LEU A 100 24.83 1.19 2.91
N SER A 101 25.55 0.97 1.81
CA SER A 101 25.72 1.93 0.72
C SER A 101 25.26 1.33 -0.62
N LEU A 102 25.33 2.13 -1.69
CA LEU A 102 25.04 1.68 -3.05
C LEU A 102 26.07 0.71 -3.60
N THR A 103 27.32 0.86 -3.16
CA THR A 103 28.47 0.15 -3.70
C THR A 103 28.98 -0.93 -2.76
N ASP A 104 28.72 -0.78 -1.46
CA ASP A 104 29.36 -1.55 -0.41
C ASP A 104 28.39 -1.85 0.76
N GLU A 105 28.67 -2.96 1.41
CA GLU A 105 28.14 -3.33 2.72
C GLU A 105 29.31 -3.47 3.68
N ALA A 106 29.17 -2.90 4.88
CA ALA A 106 30.16 -3.07 5.92
C ALA A 106 29.50 -3.39 7.26
N GLN A 107 30.01 -4.41 7.93
CA GLN A 107 29.60 -4.80 9.27
C GLN A 107 30.79 -4.73 10.23
N LEU A 108 30.68 -3.86 11.22
CA LEU A 108 31.63 -3.75 12.32
C LEU A 108 31.03 -4.38 13.57
N GLU A 109 31.73 -5.35 14.15
CA GLU A 109 31.33 -5.97 15.42
C GLU A 109 32.42 -5.84 16.47
N TYR A 110 31.98 -5.71 17.72
CA TYR A 110 32.83 -5.79 18.91
C TYR A 110 32.44 -7.00 19.75
N SER A 111 33.42 -7.83 20.07
CA SER A 111 33.26 -8.92 21.02
C SER A 111 33.09 -8.41 22.46
N LYS A 112 32.71 -9.30 23.39
CA LYS A 112 32.66 -9.00 24.83
C LYS A 112 34.00 -8.50 25.41
N LYS A 113 35.12 -8.82 24.76
CA LYS A 113 36.48 -8.35 25.12
C LYS A 113 36.90 -7.10 24.33
N ASN A 114 35.95 -6.38 23.71
CA ASN A 114 36.16 -5.21 22.83
C ASN A 114 37.11 -5.44 21.64
N LYS A 115 37.42 -6.70 21.28
CA LYS A 115 38.08 -7.00 20.00
C LYS A 115 37.13 -6.70 18.85
N SER A 116 37.58 -5.92 17.88
CA SER A 116 36.81 -5.51 16.70
C SER A 116 37.03 -6.43 15.50
N SER A 117 36.00 -6.61 14.69
CA SER A 117 36.07 -7.28 13.39
C SER A 117 35.26 -6.49 12.36
N LEU A 118 35.84 -6.25 11.19
CA LEU A 118 35.20 -5.55 10.08
C LEU A 118 35.04 -6.48 8.88
N PHE A 119 33.81 -6.71 8.46
CA PHE A 119 33.48 -7.45 7.25
C PHE A 119 33.00 -6.47 6.18
N LYS A 120 33.54 -6.57 4.96
CA LYS A 120 33.14 -5.77 3.81
C LYS A 120 32.67 -6.72 2.69
N SER A 121 31.53 -6.41 2.07
CA SER A 121 30.98 -7.16 0.94
C SER A 121 30.41 -6.21 -0.10
N LYS A 122 30.29 -6.70 -1.35
CA LYS A 122 29.49 -6.02 -2.37
C LYS A 122 28.01 -6.34 -2.17
N PRO A 123 27.09 -5.41 -2.44
CA PRO A 123 25.66 -5.66 -2.33
C PRO A 123 25.21 -6.76 -3.29
N GLN A 124 24.35 -7.66 -2.82
CA GLN A 124 23.81 -8.78 -3.61
C GLN A 124 22.83 -8.35 -4.73
N GLN A 125 22.41 -7.08 -4.75
CA GLN A 125 21.51 -6.47 -5.74
C GLN A 125 21.95 -5.02 -6.03
N LEU A 126 21.75 -4.55 -7.26
CA LEU A 126 21.92 -3.13 -7.61
C LEU A 126 20.94 -2.30 -6.78
N ARG A 127 21.45 -1.29 -6.08
CA ARG A 127 20.65 -0.39 -5.23
C ARG A 127 20.65 1.00 -5.81
N GLU A 128 19.51 1.67 -5.77
CA GLU A 128 19.37 3.07 -6.16
C GLU A 128 19.63 3.99 -4.95
N ALA A 129 20.24 5.15 -5.21
CA ALA A 129 20.56 6.15 -4.19
C ALA A 129 19.28 6.57 -3.45
N PRO A 130 19.28 6.62 -2.10
CA PRO A 130 18.16 7.23 -1.39
C PRO A 130 18.22 8.72 -1.67
N THR A 131 17.16 9.25 -2.27
CA THR A 131 17.03 10.70 -2.46
C THR A 131 17.02 11.38 -1.10
N ALA A 132 17.88 12.40 -0.94
CA ALA A 132 17.97 13.21 0.28
C ALA A 132 16.75 14.12 0.46
N GLU A 133 15.83 14.17 -0.50
CA GLU A 133 14.65 15.01 -0.44
C GLU A 133 13.68 14.52 0.62
N HIS A 134 13.38 15.40 1.58
CA HIS A 134 12.34 15.15 2.58
C HIS A 134 10.92 15.22 1.99
N ASN A 135 10.81 15.52 0.71
CA ASN A 135 9.75 14.98 -0.11
C ASN A 135 10.30 13.67 -0.69
N ARG A 136 9.80 12.53 -0.22
CA ARG A 136 9.35 11.58 -1.23
C ARG A 136 8.44 12.44 -2.12
N GLU A 137 8.91 12.91 -3.26
CA GLU A 137 8.06 12.81 -4.43
C GLU A 137 7.73 11.34 -4.51
N LYS A 138 6.69 10.95 -3.75
CA LYS A 138 5.94 9.74 -3.99
C LYS A 138 5.80 9.79 -5.50
N ASN A 139 6.28 8.81 -6.24
CA ASN A 139 5.96 8.71 -7.66
C ASN A 139 4.43 8.80 -7.73
N ARG A 140 3.92 10.01 -8.03
CA ARG A 140 2.50 10.27 -8.04
C ARG A 140 2.10 9.83 -9.42
N PHE A 141 1.31 8.77 -9.48
CA PHE A 141 0.82 8.24 -10.75
C PHE A 141 0.02 9.28 -11.53
N LEU A 142 -0.44 10.34 -10.86
CA LEU A 142 -1.08 11.50 -11.45
C LEU A 142 -0.38 12.79 -11.05
N ASP A 143 -0.23 13.69 -12.02
CA ASP A 143 0.26 15.05 -11.82
C ASP A 143 -0.92 15.97 -11.39
N LEU A 144 -0.65 16.96 -10.54
CA LEU A 144 -1.60 18.02 -10.23
C LEU A 144 -1.93 18.88 -11.46
N SER A 145 -1.08 18.85 -12.49
CA SER A 145 -1.31 19.52 -13.76
C SER A 145 -2.41 18.89 -14.62
N ARG A 146 -2.98 17.74 -14.21
CA ARG A 146 -4.05 17.08 -14.96
C ARG A 146 -5.32 17.96 -14.98
N PRO A 147 -5.87 18.30 -16.16
CA PRO A 147 -7.01 19.21 -16.29
C PRO A 147 -8.26 18.81 -15.50
N PHE A 148 -8.57 17.51 -15.42
CA PHE A 148 -9.75 17.04 -14.71
C PHE A 148 -9.73 17.34 -13.20
N LEU A 149 -8.54 17.54 -12.62
CA LEU A 149 -8.42 17.88 -11.21
C LEU A 149 -8.97 19.28 -10.91
N ALA A 150 -8.85 20.24 -11.84
CA ALA A 150 -9.41 21.57 -11.68
C ALA A 150 -10.95 21.54 -11.80
N ASP A 151 -11.46 20.82 -12.81
CA ASP A 151 -12.91 20.66 -13.05
C ASP A 151 -13.65 19.98 -11.90
N LEU A 152 -12.98 19.04 -11.22
CA LEU A 152 -13.51 18.38 -10.03
C LEU A 152 -13.24 19.15 -8.73
N GLY A 153 -12.61 20.34 -8.82
CA GLY A 153 -12.31 21.19 -7.68
C GLY A 153 -11.25 20.63 -6.73
N VAL A 154 -10.34 19.78 -7.22
CA VAL A 154 -9.17 19.28 -6.47
C VAL A 154 -8.04 20.31 -6.51
N THR A 155 -7.84 20.97 -7.66
CA THR A 155 -6.86 22.04 -7.84
C THR A 155 -7.54 23.38 -8.13
N ASP A 156 -6.82 24.47 -7.86
CA ASP A 156 -7.26 25.82 -8.23
C ASP A 156 -6.92 26.15 -9.70
N ALA A 157 -7.25 27.37 -10.13
CA ALA A 157 -6.97 27.84 -11.50
C ALA A 157 -5.46 27.90 -11.84
N LYS A 158 -4.58 27.86 -10.83
CA LYS A 158 -3.12 27.81 -10.99
C LYS A 158 -2.59 26.36 -10.87
N GLN A 159 -3.48 25.37 -10.88
CA GLN A 159 -3.19 23.96 -10.67
C GLN A 159 -2.54 23.63 -9.32
N ALA A 160 -2.68 24.51 -8.33
CA ALA A 160 -2.25 24.22 -6.97
C ALA A 160 -3.31 23.40 -6.25
N LEU A 161 -2.89 22.40 -5.47
CA LEU A 161 -3.79 21.57 -4.68
C LEU A 161 -4.56 22.41 -3.66
N ILE A 162 -5.89 22.36 -3.70
CA ILE A 162 -6.73 23.02 -2.71
C ILE A 162 -6.52 22.31 -1.35
N PRO A 163 -6.19 23.03 -0.26
CA PRO A 163 -5.84 22.40 1.02
C PRO A 163 -6.89 21.44 1.57
N SER A 164 -8.18 21.78 1.45
CA SER A 164 -9.30 20.93 1.87
C SER A 164 -9.39 19.62 1.09
N MET A 165 -8.83 19.56 -0.12
CA MET A 165 -8.85 18.41 -1.02
C MET A 165 -7.63 17.51 -0.89
N SER A 166 -6.68 17.82 -0.01
CA SER A 166 -5.47 17.02 0.22
C SER A 166 -5.77 15.55 0.56
N ARG A 167 -6.82 15.29 1.34
CA ARG A 167 -7.26 13.92 1.66
C ARG A 167 -7.75 13.17 0.42
N LYS A 168 -8.57 13.83 -0.41
CA LYS A 168 -9.10 13.26 -1.65
C LYS A 168 -7.98 13.01 -2.66
N TRP A 169 -7.03 13.93 -2.79
CA TRP A 169 -5.86 13.78 -3.66
C TRP A 169 -5.00 12.56 -3.30
N LYS A 170 -4.75 12.34 -2.00
CA LYS A 170 -4.04 11.14 -1.52
C LYS A 170 -4.81 9.87 -1.85
N GLN A 171 -6.13 9.87 -1.70
CA GLN A 171 -7.00 8.74 -2.04
C GLN A 171 -6.91 8.39 -3.53
N ILE A 172 -7.00 9.40 -4.40
CA ILE A 172 -6.92 9.22 -5.85
C ILE A 172 -5.57 8.60 -6.25
N ASN A 173 -4.45 9.13 -5.73
CA ASN A 173 -3.12 8.60 -6.07
C ASN A 173 -2.93 7.17 -5.58
N LYS A 174 -3.36 6.87 -4.34
CA LYS A 174 -3.25 5.52 -3.80
C LYS A 174 -4.14 4.52 -4.55
N PHE A 175 -5.29 4.96 -5.03
CA PHE A 175 -6.15 4.16 -5.89
C PHE A 175 -5.42 3.74 -7.17
N ILE A 176 -4.80 4.70 -7.87
CA ILE A 176 -4.05 4.43 -9.10
C ILE A 176 -2.80 3.58 -8.82
N GLU A 177 -2.12 3.80 -7.70
CA GLU A 177 -1.01 2.92 -7.26
C GLU A 177 -1.48 1.47 -7.14
N VAL A 178 -2.60 1.22 -6.43
CA VAL A 178 -3.16 -0.13 -6.28
C VAL A 178 -3.54 -0.73 -7.63
N PHE A 179 -4.22 0.04 -8.49
CA PHE A 179 -4.59 -0.40 -9.83
C PHE A 179 -3.37 -0.77 -10.68
N SER A 180 -2.32 0.06 -10.64
CA SER A 180 -1.09 -0.16 -11.40
C SER A 180 -0.42 -1.49 -11.03
N HIS A 181 -0.35 -1.80 -9.73
CA HIS A 181 0.18 -3.07 -9.26
C HIS A 181 -0.72 -4.24 -9.68
N ALA A 182 -2.04 -4.10 -9.54
CA ALA A 182 -2.98 -5.12 -9.96
C ALA A 182 -2.82 -5.46 -11.46
N LEU A 183 -2.68 -4.43 -12.29
CA LEU A 183 -2.47 -4.55 -13.73
C LEU A 183 -1.22 -5.39 -14.07
N THR A 184 -0.09 -5.17 -13.38
CA THR A 184 1.15 -5.94 -13.61
C THR A 184 1.02 -7.44 -13.37
N THR A 185 0.09 -7.86 -12.52
CA THR A 185 -0.13 -9.28 -12.18
C THR A 185 -1.35 -9.88 -12.88
N SER A 186 -2.13 -9.05 -13.56
CA SER A 186 -3.37 -9.47 -14.23
C SER A 186 -3.10 -10.03 -15.64
N PRO A 187 -4.01 -10.86 -16.18
CA PRO A 187 -3.96 -11.27 -17.58
C PRO A 187 -4.37 -10.16 -18.56
N LEU A 188 -4.78 -8.99 -18.07
CA LEU A 188 -5.25 -7.88 -18.89
C LEU A 188 -4.13 -7.36 -19.79
N LYS A 189 -4.39 -7.28 -21.08
CA LYS A 189 -3.50 -6.69 -22.07
C LYS A 189 -3.98 -5.29 -22.43
N LEU A 190 -3.05 -4.43 -22.78
CA LEU A 190 -3.29 -3.03 -23.16
C LEU A 190 -3.27 -2.81 -24.68
N ASP A 191 -3.31 -3.89 -25.46
CA ASP A 191 -3.35 -3.88 -26.93
C ASP A 191 -4.78 -3.75 -27.48
N GLN A 192 -5.79 -3.77 -26.61
CA GLN A 192 -7.21 -3.57 -26.92
C GLN A 192 -7.82 -2.51 -25.98
N PRO A 193 -8.98 -1.93 -26.32
CA PRO A 193 -9.69 -1.02 -25.43
C PRO A 193 -9.98 -1.67 -24.07
N VAL A 194 -9.49 -1.03 -23.00
CA VAL A 194 -9.70 -1.49 -21.62
C VAL A 194 -11.06 -1.01 -21.13
N ARG A 195 -11.96 -1.94 -20.84
CA ARG A 195 -13.32 -1.65 -20.38
C ARG A 195 -13.38 -1.58 -18.86
N VAL A 196 -13.81 -0.43 -18.35
CA VAL A 196 -13.87 -0.15 -16.92
C VAL A 196 -15.28 0.29 -16.53
N ALA A 197 -15.77 -0.21 -15.39
CA ALA A 197 -17.04 0.21 -14.81
C ALA A 197 -16.82 0.59 -13.35
N ASP A 198 -17.24 1.79 -12.96
CA ASP A 198 -17.15 2.33 -11.60
C ASP A 198 -18.56 2.52 -11.02
N PHE A 199 -18.99 1.56 -10.20
CA PHE A 199 -20.30 1.55 -9.57
C PHE A 199 -20.31 2.38 -8.30
N GLY A 200 -21.15 3.42 -8.27
CA GLY A 200 -21.15 4.40 -7.18
C GLY A 200 -20.09 5.47 -7.36
N SER A 201 -19.87 5.90 -8.61
CA SER A 201 -18.80 6.82 -9.02
C SER A 201 -18.87 8.20 -8.35
N GLY A 202 -20.04 8.63 -7.85
CA GLY A 202 -20.22 9.92 -7.19
C GLY A 202 -19.83 11.09 -8.09
N LYS A 203 -18.89 11.93 -7.63
CA LYS A 203 -18.32 13.04 -8.43
C LYS A 203 -17.28 12.57 -9.46
N GLY A 204 -17.11 11.28 -9.67
CA GLY A 204 -16.25 10.71 -10.70
C GLY A 204 -14.74 10.76 -10.43
N TYR A 205 -14.26 11.19 -9.27
CA TYR A 205 -12.82 11.37 -9.02
C TYR A 205 -11.95 10.17 -9.42
N LEU A 206 -12.39 8.95 -9.10
CA LEU A 206 -11.66 7.72 -9.42
C LEU A 206 -11.88 7.31 -10.87
N THR A 207 -13.09 7.51 -11.38
CA THR A 207 -13.45 7.29 -12.79
C THR A 207 -12.60 8.14 -13.74
N PHE A 208 -12.47 9.45 -13.47
CA PHE A 208 -11.58 10.33 -14.23
C PHE A 208 -10.12 9.94 -14.06
N ALA A 209 -9.70 9.61 -12.83
CA ALA A 209 -8.32 9.23 -12.55
C ALA A 209 -7.88 7.96 -13.29
N ILE A 210 -8.73 6.93 -13.36
CA ILE A 210 -8.38 5.70 -14.08
C ILE A 210 -8.40 5.90 -15.59
N HIS A 211 -9.36 6.68 -16.11
CA HIS A 211 -9.38 7.06 -17.53
C HIS A 211 -8.12 7.82 -17.92
N ASP A 212 -7.76 8.86 -17.15
CA ASP A 212 -6.54 9.63 -17.38
C ASP A 212 -5.30 8.75 -17.30
N TYR A 213 -5.21 7.86 -16.31
CA TYR A 213 -4.07 6.98 -16.16
C TYR A 213 -3.93 6.00 -17.33
N LEU A 214 -5.01 5.36 -17.77
CA LEU A 214 -5.01 4.47 -18.94
C LEU A 214 -4.52 5.22 -20.19
N ARG A 215 -5.09 6.40 -20.45
CA ARG A 215 -4.86 7.12 -21.69
C ARG A 215 -3.58 7.93 -21.70
N ASN A 216 -3.36 8.75 -20.69
CA ASN A 216 -2.29 9.74 -20.68
C ASN A 216 -0.99 9.17 -20.13
N THR A 217 -1.06 8.18 -19.24
CA THR A 217 0.12 7.52 -18.67
C THR A 217 0.45 6.22 -19.38
N LEU A 218 -0.50 5.28 -19.48
CA LEU A 218 -0.27 3.96 -20.08
C LEU A 218 -0.38 3.94 -21.62
N LYS A 219 -0.88 5.02 -22.23
CA LYS A 219 -1.12 5.12 -23.68
C LYS A 219 -2.04 4.02 -24.22
N ALA A 220 -2.95 3.53 -23.39
CA ALA A 220 -3.97 2.56 -23.75
C ALA A 220 -5.30 3.27 -24.08
N GLU A 221 -6.12 2.64 -24.91
CA GLU A 221 -7.50 3.06 -25.10
C GLU A 221 -8.34 2.61 -23.90
N GLY A 222 -9.11 3.52 -23.31
CA GLY A 222 -9.90 3.27 -22.11
C GLY A 222 -11.37 3.61 -22.32
N GLU A 223 -12.24 2.61 -22.21
CA GLU A 223 -13.69 2.74 -22.19
C GLU A 223 -14.17 2.70 -20.73
N VAL A 224 -14.21 3.86 -20.08
CA VAL A 224 -14.53 4.00 -18.67
C VAL A 224 -15.96 4.51 -18.48
N THR A 225 -16.79 3.69 -17.84
CA THR A 225 -18.16 4.05 -17.49
C THR A 225 -18.31 4.27 -15.98
N GLY A 226 -18.63 5.50 -15.58
CA GLY A 226 -19.09 5.78 -14.22
C GLY A 226 -20.59 5.54 -14.10
N VAL A 227 -21.02 4.80 -13.08
CA VAL A 227 -22.44 4.56 -12.79
C VAL A 227 -22.80 5.26 -11.49
N GLU A 228 -23.86 6.07 -11.51
CA GLU A 228 -24.30 6.85 -10.36
C GLU A 228 -25.84 6.96 -10.35
N LEU A 229 -26.44 6.93 -9.15
CA LEU A 229 -27.90 6.97 -8.99
C LEU A 229 -28.49 8.36 -9.23
N ARG A 230 -27.65 9.38 -9.04
CA ARG A 230 -28.03 10.79 -9.05
C ARG A 230 -27.79 11.42 -10.41
N GLU A 231 -28.87 11.73 -11.13
CA GLU A 231 -28.85 12.38 -12.45
C GLU A 231 -28.07 13.70 -12.46
N ASP A 232 -28.15 14.49 -11.38
CA ASP A 232 -27.41 15.75 -11.25
C ASP A 232 -25.89 15.54 -11.22
N MET A 233 -25.43 14.46 -10.58
CA MET A 233 -24.02 14.07 -10.57
C MET A 233 -23.58 13.52 -11.94
N VAL A 234 -24.43 12.70 -12.58
CA VAL A 234 -24.18 12.17 -13.93
C VAL A 234 -24.01 13.31 -14.95
N SER A 235 -24.94 14.28 -14.94
CA SER A 235 -24.88 15.46 -15.80
C SER A 235 -23.63 16.29 -15.55
N LEU A 236 -23.26 16.51 -14.29
CA LEU A 236 -22.04 17.22 -13.90
C LEU A 236 -20.78 16.53 -14.45
N CYS A 237 -20.68 15.21 -14.26
CA CYS A 237 -19.53 14.43 -14.69
C CYS A 237 -19.43 14.34 -16.23
N ASN A 238 -20.55 14.13 -16.94
CA ASN A 238 -20.56 14.14 -18.40
C ASN A 238 -20.20 15.52 -18.98
N ALA A 239 -20.66 16.61 -18.36
CA ALA A 239 -20.27 17.96 -18.78
C ALA A 239 -18.76 18.19 -18.60
N ALA A 240 -18.17 17.69 -17.51
CA ALA A 240 -16.72 17.74 -17.30
C ALA A 240 -15.96 16.86 -18.31
N ALA A 241 -16.41 15.64 -18.56
CA ALA A 241 -15.80 14.74 -19.55
C ALA A 241 -15.82 15.33 -20.96
N ALA A 242 -16.92 16.02 -21.33
CA ALA A 242 -17.04 16.71 -22.62
C ALA A 242 -16.09 17.90 -22.76
N ARG A 243 -15.97 18.75 -21.73
CA ARG A 243 -15.05 19.91 -21.75
C ARG A 243 -13.58 19.54 -21.91
N LEU A 244 -13.21 18.39 -21.36
CA LEU A 244 -11.82 17.93 -21.31
C LEU A 244 -11.45 17.03 -22.50
N GLU A 245 -12.36 16.87 -23.46
CA GLU A 245 -12.20 15.99 -24.63
C GLU A 245 -11.66 14.62 -24.20
N HIS A 246 -12.36 13.96 -23.28
CA HIS A 246 -12.03 12.63 -22.80
C HIS A 246 -12.87 11.55 -23.53
N PRO A 247 -12.58 11.20 -24.82
CA PRO A 247 -13.31 10.11 -25.46
C PRO A 247 -13.08 8.80 -24.70
N GLY A 248 -14.12 7.98 -24.67
CA GLY A 248 -14.17 6.75 -23.89
C GLY A 248 -14.58 6.94 -22.43
N LEU A 249 -14.75 8.17 -21.93
CA LEU A 249 -15.29 8.43 -20.58
C LEU A 249 -16.76 8.84 -20.64
N VAL A 250 -17.64 8.03 -20.02
CA VAL A 250 -19.09 8.31 -19.96
C VAL A 250 -19.61 8.03 -18.56
N PHE A 251 -20.61 8.81 -18.13
CA PHE A 251 -21.37 8.58 -16.92
C PHE A 251 -22.81 8.20 -17.25
N LYS A 252 -23.35 7.18 -16.57
CA LYS A 252 -24.72 6.68 -16.75
C LYS A 252 -25.49 6.74 -15.44
N CYS A 253 -26.74 7.19 -15.53
CA CYS A 253 -27.67 7.16 -14.42
C CYS A 253 -28.19 5.75 -14.19
N GLY A 254 -28.01 5.22 -12.98
CA GLY A 254 -28.46 3.89 -12.61
C GLY A 254 -27.71 3.28 -11.44
N ASP A 255 -28.00 2.01 -11.20
CA ASP A 255 -27.24 1.13 -10.31
C ASP A 255 -26.59 -0.03 -11.07
N VAL A 256 -25.83 -0.84 -10.33
CA VAL A 256 -25.16 -2.05 -10.81
C VAL A 256 -26.07 -3.07 -11.48
N ARG A 257 -27.36 -3.10 -11.15
CA ARG A 257 -28.35 -4.03 -11.73
C ARG A 257 -28.87 -3.49 -13.07
N SER A 258 -29.03 -2.18 -13.17
CA SER A 258 -29.52 -1.50 -14.38
C SER A 258 -28.45 -1.30 -15.46
N VAL A 259 -27.19 -1.09 -15.06
CA VAL A 259 -26.06 -0.87 -15.96
C VAL A 259 -25.08 -2.03 -15.83
N ALA A 260 -25.45 -3.17 -16.41
CA ALA A 260 -24.63 -4.37 -16.39
C ALA A 260 -23.97 -4.58 -17.77
N PRO A 261 -22.69 -4.21 -17.94
CA PRO A 261 -21.98 -4.50 -19.18
C PRO A 261 -21.89 -6.02 -19.41
N SER A 262 -21.90 -6.45 -20.67
CA SER A 262 -21.71 -7.86 -21.01
C SER A 262 -20.26 -8.31 -20.87
N GLU A 263 -19.32 -7.39 -21.10
CA GLU A 263 -17.88 -7.61 -21.00
C GLU A 263 -17.24 -6.47 -20.23
N LEU A 264 -16.34 -6.81 -19.31
CA LEU A 264 -15.65 -5.85 -18.45
C LEU A 264 -14.25 -6.36 -18.15
N ASP A 265 -13.25 -5.48 -18.14
CA ASP A 265 -11.88 -5.82 -17.75
C ASP A 265 -11.58 -5.42 -16.31
N VAL A 266 -12.12 -4.27 -15.88
CA VAL A 266 -11.90 -3.70 -14.55
C VAL A 266 -13.23 -3.29 -13.93
N MET A 267 -13.54 -3.87 -12.78
CA MET A 267 -14.71 -3.52 -11.98
C MET A 267 -14.28 -2.74 -10.73
N ILE A 268 -14.86 -1.57 -10.53
CA ILE A 268 -14.62 -0.70 -9.38
C ILE A 268 -15.95 -0.49 -8.64
N ALA A 269 -15.91 -0.61 -7.32
CA ALA A 269 -17.05 -0.27 -6.46
C ALA A 269 -16.57 0.26 -5.11
N LEU A 270 -16.41 1.58 -5.00
CA LEU A 270 -16.06 2.22 -3.73
C LEU A 270 -17.30 2.86 -3.12
N HIS A 271 -17.55 2.54 -1.85
CA HIS A 271 -18.74 2.98 -1.12
C HIS A 271 -20.08 2.46 -1.67
N ALA A 272 -20.06 1.38 -2.47
CA ALA A 272 -21.25 0.58 -2.72
C ALA A 272 -21.68 -0.10 -1.40
N CYS A 273 -22.70 0.41 -0.72
CA CYS A 273 -23.01 -0.05 0.63
C CYS A 273 -23.79 -1.35 0.69
N ASP A 274 -23.51 -2.15 1.73
CA ASP A 274 -24.17 -3.43 2.04
C ASP A 274 -24.14 -4.38 0.83
N ILE A 275 -25.28 -4.91 0.40
CA ILE A 275 -25.37 -5.87 -0.70
C ILE A 275 -25.04 -5.28 -2.08
N ALA A 276 -24.97 -3.95 -2.22
CA ALA A 276 -24.58 -3.33 -3.50
C ALA A 276 -23.16 -3.72 -3.91
N THR A 277 -22.24 -3.89 -2.95
CA THR A 277 -20.90 -4.44 -3.22
C THR A 277 -20.99 -5.86 -3.76
N ASP A 278 -21.91 -6.68 -3.25
CA ASP A 278 -22.06 -8.09 -3.69
C ASP A 278 -22.55 -8.17 -5.14
N TYR A 279 -23.52 -7.35 -5.53
CA TYR A 279 -23.94 -7.23 -6.93
C TYR A 279 -22.82 -6.72 -7.84
N ALA A 280 -21.98 -5.81 -7.37
CA ALA A 280 -20.84 -5.30 -8.14
C ALA A 280 -19.77 -6.37 -8.36
N ILE A 281 -19.43 -7.11 -7.30
CA ILE A 281 -18.52 -8.26 -7.38
C ILE A 281 -19.07 -9.30 -8.35
N HIS A 282 -20.34 -9.68 -8.19
CA HIS A 282 -21.02 -10.62 -9.09
C HIS A 282 -21.00 -10.16 -10.55
N THR A 283 -21.29 -8.87 -10.81
CA THR A 283 -21.22 -8.30 -12.16
C THR A 283 -19.81 -8.35 -12.73
N GLY A 284 -18.79 -8.04 -11.92
CA GLY A 284 -17.39 -8.17 -12.33
C GLY A 284 -17.04 -9.61 -12.73
N ILE A 285 -17.43 -10.59 -11.91
CA ILE A 285 -17.20 -12.02 -12.20
C ILE A 285 -17.92 -12.45 -13.48
N ARG A 286 -19.21 -12.14 -13.58
CA ARG A 286 -20.07 -12.51 -14.71
C ARG A 286 -19.62 -11.90 -16.03
N SER A 287 -19.11 -10.67 -15.98
CA SER A 287 -18.63 -9.93 -17.16
C SER A 287 -17.17 -10.24 -17.51
N GLY A 288 -16.53 -11.15 -16.76
CA GLY A 288 -15.19 -11.65 -17.07
C GLY A 288 -14.01 -10.81 -16.57
N ALA A 289 -14.24 -9.84 -15.67
CA ALA A 289 -13.24 -8.88 -15.20
C ALA A 289 -11.90 -9.52 -14.82
N SER A 290 -10.82 -8.92 -15.29
CA SER A 290 -9.46 -9.30 -14.91
C SER A 290 -9.07 -8.71 -13.55
N ILE A 291 -9.66 -7.55 -13.20
CA ILE A 291 -9.37 -6.83 -11.95
C ILE A 291 -10.69 -6.38 -11.32
N ILE A 292 -10.84 -6.63 -10.02
CA ILE A 292 -11.97 -6.23 -9.19
C ILE A 292 -11.45 -5.44 -7.98
N MET A 293 -11.93 -4.22 -7.79
CA MET A 293 -11.51 -3.32 -6.71
C MET A 293 -12.72 -2.76 -5.94
N CYS A 294 -12.91 -3.22 -4.70
CA CYS A 294 -14.04 -2.81 -3.87
C CYS A 294 -13.55 -2.18 -2.56
N SER A 295 -14.16 -1.06 -2.16
CA SER A 295 -14.03 -0.53 -0.79
C SER A 295 -15.39 -0.51 -0.10
N PRO A 296 -15.75 -1.59 0.62
CA PRO A 296 -17.05 -1.72 1.26
C PRO A 296 -17.25 -0.72 2.40
N CYS A 297 -18.46 -0.18 2.53
CA CYS A 297 -18.82 0.79 3.58
C CYS A 297 -19.77 0.27 4.65
N CYS A 298 -20.65 -0.68 4.34
CA CYS A 298 -21.70 -1.14 5.25
C CYS A 298 -21.90 -2.65 5.13
N HIS A 299 -22.33 -3.28 6.22
CA HIS A 299 -22.40 -4.74 6.35
C HIS A 299 -23.63 -5.13 7.17
N LYS A 300 -24.82 -4.71 6.73
CA LYS A 300 -26.06 -4.92 7.48
C LYS A 300 -26.55 -6.36 7.35
N GLN A 301 -26.45 -6.97 6.16
CA GLN A 301 -26.93 -8.34 5.94
C GLN A 301 -26.35 -9.33 6.97
N ILE A 302 -25.02 -9.37 7.10
CA ILE A 302 -24.35 -10.29 8.00
C ILE A 302 -24.49 -9.87 9.45
N ARG A 303 -24.43 -8.56 9.75
CA ARG A 303 -24.58 -8.07 11.12
C ARG A 303 -25.90 -8.50 11.78
N LEU A 304 -26.98 -8.58 11.00
CA LEU A 304 -28.30 -9.02 11.50
C LEU A 304 -28.39 -10.53 11.76
N GLN A 305 -27.49 -11.32 11.14
CA GLN A 305 -27.48 -12.77 11.27
C GLN A 305 -26.50 -13.28 12.32
N ILE A 306 -25.42 -12.54 12.61
CA ILE A 306 -24.36 -13.02 13.51
C ILE A 306 -24.93 -13.41 14.86
N GLN A 307 -24.78 -14.68 15.18
CA GLN A 307 -24.89 -15.19 16.54
C GLN A 307 -23.50 -15.32 17.12
N SER A 308 -23.24 -14.60 18.21
CA SER A 308 -21.92 -14.62 18.86
C SER A 308 -21.64 -16.02 19.42
N PRO A 309 -20.57 -16.71 18.95
CA PRO A 309 -20.16 -17.98 19.53
C PRO A 309 -19.94 -17.84 21.04
N VAL A 310 -20.20 -18.90 21.82
CA VAL A 310 -20.12 -18.88 23.29
C VAL A 310 -18.82 -18.24 23.78
N LEU A 311 -17.68 -18.64 23.19
CA LEU A 311 -16.36 -18.13 23.54
C LEU A 311 -16.21 -16.62 23.27
N LEU A 312 -16.80 -16.09 22.20
CA LEU A 312 -16.66 -14.69 21.78
C LEU A 312 -17.76 -13.78 22.36
N LYS A 313 -18.82 -14.34 22.94
CA LYS A 313 -19.96 -13.60 23.49
C LYS A 313 -19.56 -12.48 24.48
N PRO A 314 -18.60 -12.66 25.40
CA PRO A 314 -18.17 -11.59 26.31
C PRO A 314 -17.57 -10.37 25.59
N MET A 315 -16.97 -10.57 24.41
CA MET A 315 -16.38 -9.50 23.61
C MET A 315 -17.39 -8.89 22.63
N LEU A 316 -18.23 -9.73 22.02
CA LEU A 316 -19.17 -9.34 20.96
C LEU A 316 -20.51 -8.83 21.51
N GLN A 317 -20.75 -8.86 22.81
CA GLN A 317 -21.90 -8.19 23.43
C GLN A 317 -21.89 -6.66 23.23
N TYR A 318 -20.72 -6.06 23.03
CA TYR A 318 -20.58 -4.63 22.75
C TYR A 318 -20.85 -4.36 21.28
N GLY A 319 -21.84 -3.52 20.98
CA GLY A 319 -22.30 -3.26 19.61
C GLY A 319 -21.21 -2.75 18.65
N LEU A 320 -20.20 -2.05 19.16
CA LEU A 320 -19.03 -1.62 18.38
C LEU A 320 -18.19 -2.80 17.91
N HIS A 321 -17.85 -3.72 18.83
CA HIS A 321 -17.08 -4.92 18.51
C HIS A 321 -17.86 -5.84 17.58
N LEU A 322 -19.16 -6.02 17.82
CA LEU A 322 -20.03 -6.79 16.93
C LEU A 322 -20.06 -6.19 15.52
N GLY A 323 -20.13 -4.86 15.41
CA GLY A 323 -20.08 -4.17 14.13
C GLY A 323 -18.77 -4.40 13.37
N GLN A 324 -17.63 -4.30 14.06
CA GLN A 324 -16.31 -4.57 13.48
C GLN A 324 -16.15 -6.04 13.07
N GLN A 325 -16.63 -6.97 13.91
CA GLN A 325 -16.62 -8.40 13.60
C GLN A 325 -17.48 -8.70 12.37
N ALA A 326 -18.67 -8.12 12.28
CA ALA A 326 -19.56 -8.29 11.12
C ALA A 326 -18.91 -7.78 9.83
N GLU A 327 -18.23 -6.63 9.88
CA GLU A 327 -17.46 -6.10 8.77
C GLU A 327 -16.35 -7.07 8.34
N MET A 328 -15.54 -7.55 9.29
CA MET A 328 -14.47 -8.51 9.01
C MET A 328 -14.99 -9.80 8.39
N VAL A 329 -16.06 -10.39 8.94
CA VAL A 329 -16.64 -11.62 8.41
C VAL A 329 -17.21 -11.42 7.01
N THR A 330 -17.93 -10.31 6.78
CA THR A 330 -18.50 -10.01 5.46
C THR A 330 -17.41 -9.87 4.40
N ASP A 331 -16.37 -9.08 4.67
CA ASP A 331 -15.29 -8.85 3.70
C ASP A 331 -14.44 -10.10 3.49
N SER A 332 -14.29 -10.94 4.52
CA SER A 332 -13.62 -12.23 4.41
C SER A 332 -14.42 -13.19 3.52
N LEU A 333 -15.74 -13.29 3.70
CA LEU A 333 -16.60 -14.12 2.85
C LEU A 333 -16.54 -13.65 1.40
N ARG A 334 -16.65 -12.34 1.14
CA ARG A 334 -16.48 -11.77 -0.21
C ARG A 334 -15.14 -12.14 -0.84
N ALA A 335 -14.05 -12.05 -0.08
CA ALA A 335 -12.74 -12.40 -0.57
C ALA A 335 -12.60 -13.90 -0.89
N LEU A 336 -13.14 -14.77 -0.03
CA LEU A 336 -13.14 -16.21 -0.25
C LEU A 336 -14.02 -16.62 -1.45
N TYR A 337 -15.17 -15.96 -1.66
CA TYR A 337 -15.99 -16.20 -2.86
C TYR A 337 -15.28 -15.76 -4.14
N LEU A 338 -14.58 -14.62 -4.13
CA LEU A 338 -13.73 -14.21 -5.24
C LEU A 338 -12.63 -15.24 -5.51
N GLU A 339 -11.99 -15.77 -4.48
CA GLU A 339 -11.01 -16.85 -4.63
C GLU A 339 -11.63 -18.11 -5.25
N ALA A 340 -12.83 -18.49 -4.82
CA ALA A 340 -13.56 -19.63 -5.38
C ALA A 340 -13.94 -19.39 -6.85
N CYS A 341 -14.12 -18.13 -7.26
CA CYS A 341 -14.34 -17.76 -8.64
C CYS A 341 -13.05 -17.57 -9.46
N GLY A 342 -11.89 -18.00 -8.96
CA GLY A 342 -10.63 -18.02 -9.71
C GLY A 342 -9.80 -16.74 -9.61
N TYR A 343 -10.00 -15.94 -8.57
CA TYR A 343 -9.20 -14.72 -8.32
C TYR A 343 -8.15 -14.93 -7.23
N GLU A 344 -7.01 -14.25 -7.34
CA GLU A 344 -6.15 -13.96 -6.20
C GLU A 344 -6.69 -12.72 -5.49
N THR A 345 -7.07 -12.86 -4.21
CA THR A 345 -7.70 -11.78 -3.46
C THR A 345 -6.83 -11.28 -2.32
N LYS A 346 -6.84 -9.97 -2.09
CA LYS A 346 -6.15 -9.30 -0.98
C LYS A 346 -7.12 -8.35 -0.29
N VAL A 347 -7.17 -8.42 1.04
CA VAL A 347 -7.89 -7.45 1.88
C VAL A 347 -6.86 -6.66 2.67
N PHE A 348 -6.77 -5.35 2.44
CA PHE A 348 -5.74 -4.51 3.05
C PHE A 348 -6.24 -3.10 3.35
N GLU A 349 -5.45 -2.36 4.15
CA GLU A 349 -5.71 -0.96 4.42
C GLU A 349 -5.34 -0.10 3.20
N PHE A 350 -6.37 0.49 2.59
CA PHE A 350 -6.29 1.33 1.42
C PHE A 350 -5.71 2.71 1.72
N ILE A 351 -6.19 3.38 2.77
CA ILE A 351 -5.76 4.71 3.16
C ILE A 351 -5.86 4.85 4.67
N SER A 352 -4.93 5.57 5.30
CA SER A 352 -4.92 5.78 6.76
C SER A 352 -6.30 6.21 7.29
N LEU A 353 -6.66 5.68 8.47
CA LEU A 353 -7.86 6.05 9.22
C LEU A 353 -7.97 7.57 9.47
N GLU A 354 -6.86 8.31 9.47
CA GLU A 354 -6.84 9.78 9.53
C GLU A 354 -7.57 10.45 8.36
N HIS A 355 -7.86 9.70 7.30
CA HIS A 355 -8.45 10.19 6.05
C HIS A 355 -9.85 9.67 5.78
N THR A 356 -10.24 8.51 6.33
CA THR A 356 -11.61 7.95 6.25
C THR A 356 -11.83 6.85 7.27
N ASN A 357 -13.05 6.77 7.82
CA ASN A 357 -13.49 5.68 8.70
C ASN A 357 -13.73 4.36 7.94
N LYS A 358 -13.64 4.39 6.61
CA LYS A 358 -13.72 3.23 5.72
C LYS A 358 -12.43 3.14 4.92
N ASN A 359 -11.55 2.28 5.41
CA ASN A 359 -10.16 2.19 4.99
C ASN A 359 -9.77 0.84 4.40
N LYS A 360 -10.69 -0.12 4.23
CA LYS A 360 -10.37 -1.43 3.65
C LYS A 360 -10.62 -1.45 2.14
N MET A 361 -9.76 -2.14 1.41
CA MET A 361 -9.94 -2.48 0.00
C MET A 361 -9.87 -3.99 -0.15
N ILE A 362 -10.81 -4.55 -0.88
CA ILE A 362 -10.76 -5.89 -1.45
C ILE A 362 -10.26 -5.73 -2.89
N LEU A 363 -9.05 -6.21 -3.17
CA LEU A 363 -8.50 -6.30 -4.51
C LEU A 363 -8.51 -7.76 -4.94
N ALA A 364 -9.12 -8.06 -6.08
CA ALA A 364 -9.09 -9.37 -6.69
C ALA A 364 -8.55 -9.30 -8.12
N VAL A 365 -7.57 -10.13 -8.42
CA VAL A 365 -6.93 -10.24 -9.74
C VAL A 365 -7.15 -11.64 -10.28
N LYS A 366 -7.68 -11.76 -11.50
CA LYS A 366 -8.01 -13.05 -12.12
C LYS A 366 -6.75 -13.89 -12.31
N ARG A 367 -6.80 -15.17 -11.93
CA ARG A 367 -5.67 -16.09 -12.07
C ARG A 367 -5.57 -16.63 -13.49
N ASN A 368 -4.37 -16.98 -13.90
CA ASN A 368 -4.12 -17.68 -15.17
C ASN A 368 -4.47 -19.17 -15.10
N GLN A 369 -4.54 -19.75 -13.91
CA GLN A 369 -4.78 -21.18 -13.70
C GLN A 369 -5.93 -21.41 -12.71
N PRO A 370 -6.80 -22.38 -12.98
CA PRO A 370 -7.85 -22.77 -12.04
C PRO A 370 -7.26 -23.37 -10.77
N LEU A 371 -7.96 -23.21 -9.65
CA LEU A 371 -7.61 -23.82 -8.37
C LEU A 371 -8.68 -24.85 -8.00
N ASP A 372 -8.28 -25.92 -7.30
CA ASP A 372 -9.23 -26.78 -6.59
C ASP A 372 -9.85 -26.02 -5.42
N ASN A 373 -11.16 -25.81 -5.50
CA ASN A 373 -11.93 -25.02 -4.56
C ASN A 373 -12.48 -25.83 -3.38
N ALA A 374 -12.33 -27.16 -3.34
CA ALA A 374 -13.00 -28.00 -2.33
C ALA A 374 -12.72 -27.52 -0.90
N GLN A 375 -11.43 -27.36 -0.54
CA GLN A 375 -11.02 -26.87 0.78
C GLN A 375 -11.47 -25.42 1.05
N LEU A 376 -11.57 -24.60 0.02
CA LEU A 376 -11.98 -23.21 0.15
C LEU A 376 -13.49 -23.11 0.46
N LEU A 377 -14.30 -23.91 -0.23
CA LEU A 377 -15.74 -24.02 0.03
C LEU A 377 -16.01 -24.57 1.43
N GLU A 378 -15.24 -25.56 1.89
CA GLU A 378 -15.32 -26.05 3.27
C GLU A 378 -15.04 -24.93 4.30
N LYS A 379 -13.98 -24.13 4.07
CA LYS A 379 -13.67 -22.97 4.94
C LYS A 379 -14.80 -21.94 4.97
N ILE A 380 -15.40 -21.65 3.82
CA ILE A 380 -16.55 -20.75 3.71
C ILE A 380 -17.72 -21.29 4.55
N GLN A 381 -18.09 -22.57 4.38
CA GLN A 381 -19.19 -23.17 5.14
C GLN A 381 -18.89 -23.23 6.64
N ALA A 382 -17.66 -23.57 7.03
CA ALA A 382 -17.25 -23.57 8.43
C ALA A 382 -17.34 -22.17 9.06
N LEU A 383 -16.89 -21.13 8.34
CA LEU A 383 -16.98 -19.74 8.80
C LEU A 383 -18.44 -19.28 8.93
N LYS A 384 -19.29 -19.60 7.95
CA LYS A 384 -20.72 -19.32 8.01
C LYS A 384 -21.38 -20.03 9.20
N ALA A 385 -21.13 -21.32 9.37
CA ALA A 385 -21.68 -22.11 10.46
C ALA A 385 -21.24 -21.57 11.83
N PHE A 386 -19.97 -21.20 12.00
CA PHE A 386 -19.44 -20.64 13.24
C PHE A 386 -20.21 -19.37 13.66
N TYR A 387 -20.55 -18.49 12.72
CA TYR A 387 -21.33 -17.27 12.98
C TYR A 387 -22.84 -17.40 12.77
N HIS A 388 -23.35 -18.60 12.45
CA HIS A 388 -24.75 -18.88 12.14
C HIS A 388 -25.30 -18.04 10.97
N ILE A 389 -24.46 -17.78 9.97
CA ILE A 389 -24.84 -17.05 8.76
C ILE A 389 -25.58 -18.01 7.83
N THR A 390 -26.86 -17.75 7.60
CA THR A 390 -27.72 -18.57 6.74
C THR A 390 -27.66 -18.11 5.29
N GLU A 391 -27.58 -16.80 5.06
CA GLU A 391 -27.62 -16.20 3.73
C GLU A 391 -26.52 -15.16 3.54
N HIS A 392 -25.86 -15.21 2.38
CA HIS A 392 -24.94 -14.19 1.89
C HIS A 392 -25.30 -13.83 0.46
N CYS A 393 -25.54 -12.55 0.16
CA CYS A 393 -26.06 -12.11 -1.15
C CYS A 393 -25.18 -12.57 -2.31
N LEU A 394 -23.86 -12.38 -2.20
CA LEU A 394 -22.92 -12.83 -3.23
C LEU A 394 -22.97 -14.35 -3.48
N GLU A 395 -23.14 -15.16 -2.42
CA GLU A 395 -23.25 -16.61 -2.58
C GLU A 395 -24.49 -16.98 -3.38
N THR A 396 -25.64 -16.39 -3.03
CA THR A 396 -26.90 -16.62 -3.73
C THR A 396 -26.78 -16.28 -5.21
N LEU A 397 -26.17 -15.14 -5.54
CA LEU A 397 -25.95 -14.70 -6.93
C LEU A 397 -25.02 -15.65 -7.70
N LEU A 398 -23.91 -16.05 -7.07
CA LEU A 398 -22.94 -16.95 -7.70
C LEU A 398 -23.49 -18.36 -7.92
N ARG A 399 -24.32 -18.87 -7.00
CA ARG A 399 -25.01 -20.16 -7.17
C ARG A 399 -26.05 -20.10 -8.29
N ALA A 400 -26.80 -19.00 -8.39
CA ALA A 400 -27.80 -18.82 -9.43
C ALA A 400 -27.20 -18.90 -10.85
N ASP A 401 -25.98 -18.41 -11.02
CA ASP A 401 -25.26 -18.43 -12.30
C ASP A 401 -24.30 -19.64 -12.45
N GLY A 402 -24.31 -20.60 -11.51
CA GLY A 402 -23.51 -21.82 -11.59
C GLY A 402 -22.00 -21.66 -11.32
N TYR A 403 -21.59 -20.54 -10.71
CA TYR A 403 -20.19 -20.34 -10.30
C TYR A 403 -19.81 -21.11 -9.04
N LEU A 404 -20.79 -21.45 -8.20
CA LEU A 404 -20.62 -22.24 -6.98
C LEU A 404 -21.58 -23.43 -7.04
N ASN A 405 -21.03 -24.64 -6.97
CA ASN A 405 -21.80 -25.88 -6.86
C ASN A 405 -22.11 -26.20 -5.39
#